data_AF-A0A382X5L8-F1
#
_entry.id   AF-A0A382X5L8-F1
#
_cell.length_a   1.000
_cell.length_b   1.000
_cell.length_c   1.000
_cell.angle_alpha   90.00
_cell.angle_beta   90.00
_cell.angle_gamma   90.00
#
_symmetry.space_group_name_H-M   'P 1'
#
loop_
_entity.id
_entity.type
_entity.pdbx_description
1 polymer ?
#
loop_
_entity_poly.entity_id
_entity_poly.type
_entity_poly.pdbx_seq_one_letter_code
_entity_poly.pdbx_strand_id
1 'polypeptide(L)'
;MEAMNFDNFIGLIKKRLEPYHFEKMLLIKHQTVLLEANWKTVRDNFLEQYHVDFIHPQHASIVDCHNSVNEMFPYGHSCSMVQGSITNSRYPVPEEVPDFLIPSLKGVGLNPKEFKGKVGEIRQILQKKKRKLGKEIGFDYSEFNDGQITDVWQYDIFPNTFMTIQAEELWIYGPSPHSFDPNKCSFTKWTLQVRDDLLIDKKRGINLANRWDDSSANSQKKLLNGIRPEHEIYRREDILSGKYSMTPTIDQDIQYLNDMQSGLHSRGFKTAV
;
A
#
# COMPACT_ATOMS: atom_id res chain seq x y z
N MET A 1 4.33 27.49 20.87
CA MET A 1 5.32 27.08 19.85
C MET A 1 4.65 27.28 18.50
N GLU A 2 5.32 27.97 17.58
CA GLU A 2 4.86 28.06 16.19
C GLU A 2 5.16 26.76 15.45
N ALA A 3 4.28 26.36 14.54
CA ALA A 3 4.51 25.19 13.72
C ALA A 3 5.67 25.42 12.75
N MET A 4 6.52 24.41 12.56
CA MET A 4 7.57 24.44 11.54
C MET A 4 6.95 24.57 10.14
N ASN A 5 7.64 25.27 9.24
CA ASN A 5 7.29 25.27 7.82
C ASN A 5 7.25 23.83 7.27
N PHE A 6 6.20 23.50 6.51
CA PHE A 6 5.97 22.15 6.01
C PHE A 6 7.12 21.61 5.15
N ASP A 7 7.72 22.43 4.28
CA ASP A 7 8.82 22.00 3.42
C ASP A 7 10.08 21.66 4.24
N ASN A 8 10.31 22.36 5.35
CA ASN A 8 11.40 22.03 6.28
C ASN A 8 11.11 20.76 7.08
N PHE A 9 9.84 20.54 7.45
CA PHE A 9 9.41 19.35 8.20
C PHE A 9 9.52 18.08 7.36
N ILE A 10 8.99 18.10 6.13
CA ILE A 10 9.00 16.94 5.23
C ILE A 10 10.36 16.73 4.55
N GLY A 11 11.16 17.79 4.39
CA GLY A 11 12.53 17.75 3.89
C GLY A 11 12.69 16.97 2.58
N LEU A 12 13.67 16.06 2.55
CA LEU A 12 14.03 15.27 1.36
C LEU A 12 12.93 14.33 0.88
N ILE A 13 11.95 14.00 1.74
CA ILE A 13 10.84 13.10 1.36
C ILE A 13 10.07 13.71 0.19
N LYS A 14 9.79 15.02 0.22
CA LYS A 14 9.07 15.72 -0.87
C LYS A 14 9.71 15.45 -2.23
N LYS A 15 11.02 15.64 -2.35
CA LYS A 15 11.78 15.41 -3.60
C LYS A 15 11.74 13.96 -4.06
N ARG A 16 11.74 12.99 -3.14
CA ARG A 16 11.63 11.56 -3.49
C ARG A 16 10.26 11.19 -4.03
N LEU A 17 9.24 11.94 -3.63
CA LEU A 17 7.85 11.72 -4.02
C LEU A 17 7.46 12.45 -5.32
N GLU A 18 8.23 13.46 -5.75
CA GLU A 18 7.97 14.23 -6.99
C GLU A 18 7.71 13.37 -8.24
N PRO A 19 8.49 12.30 -8.53
CA PRO A 19 8.28 11.49 -9.74
C PRO A 19 6.91 10.83 -9.86
N TYR A 20 6.19 10.65 -8.74
CA TYR A 20 4.89 9.97 -8.74
C TYR A 20 3.74 10.85 -9.23
N HIS A 21 3.90 12.18 -9.24
CA HIS A 21 2.87 13.11 -9.67
C HIS A 21 1.49 12.85 -9.03
N PHE A 22 1.44 12.73 -7.69
CA PHE A 22 0.20 12.42 -6.97
C PHE A 22 -0.94 13.42 -7.26
N GLU A 23 -0.62 14.66 -7.63
CA GLU A 23 -1.59 15.68 -8.04
C GLU A 23 -2.40 15.30 -9.29
N LYS A 24 -1.91 14.34 -10.10
CA LYS A 24 -2.58 13.83 -11.30
C LYS A 24 -3.42 12.57 -11.02
N MET A 25 -3.33 12.00 -9.81
CA MET A 25 -4.08 10.81 -9.44
C MET A 25 -5.53 11.14 -9.02
N LEU A 26 -6.41 10.17 -9.17
CA LEU A 26 -7.83 10.23 -8.84
C LEU A 26 -8.09 9.62 -7.47
N LEU A 27 -8.79 10.33 -6.58
CA LEU A 27 -9.30 9.77 -5.33
C LEU A 27 -10.47 8.82 -5.62
N ILE A 28 -10.24 7.51 -5.52
CA ILE A 28 -11.25 6.49 -5.85
C ILE A 28 -11.97 5.91 -4.65
N LYS A 29 -11.41 6.05 -3.44
CA LYS A 29 -12.01 5.52 -2.20
C LYS A 29 -11.64 6.34 -0.98
N HIS A 30 -12.58 6.51 -0.06
CA HIS A 30 -12.41 7.18 1.22
C HIS A 30 -13.12 6.38 2.32
N GLN A 31 -12.35 5.72 3.18
CA GLN A 31 -12.87 4.78 4.16
C GLN A 31 -12.35 5.12 5.57
N THR A 32 -13.19 4.94 6.58
CA THR A 32 -12.79 4.97 7.99
C THR A 32 -13.32 3.73 8.70
N VAL A 33 -12.47 3.10 9.51
CA VAL A 33 -12.87 2.06 10.46
C VAL A 33 -12.70 2.58 11.89
N LEU A 34 -13.71 2.34 12.72
CA LEU A 34 -13.67 2.62 14.15
C LEU A 34 -13.03 1.44 14.89
N LEU A 35 -12.02 1.73 15.71
CA LEU A 35 -11.23 0.73 16.43
C LEU A 35 -11.28 0.96 17.94
N GLU A 36 -11.32 -0.13 18.68
CA GLU A 36 -11.19 -0.15 20.15
C GLU A 36 -9.70 -0.33 20.50
N ALA A 37 -8.88 0.56 19.95
CA ALA A 37 -7.44 0.63 20.17
C ALA A 37 -6.98 2.08 20.37
N ASN A 38 -5.91 2.28 21.16
CA ASN A 38 -5.21 3.57 21.17
C ASN A 38 -4.60 3.81 19.78
N TRP A 39 -4.66 5.05 19.30
CA TRP A 39 -4.09 5.42 17.99
C TRP A 39 -2.60 5.07 17.86
N LYS A 40 -1.83 5.08 18.96
CA LYS A 40 -0.41 4.68 18.97
C LYS A 40 -0.24 3.17 18.80
N THR A 41 -1.14 2.35 19.35
CA THR A 41 -1.14 0.90 19.11
C THR A 41 -1.32 0.61 17.63
N VAL A 42 -2.21 1.35 16.96
CA VAL A 42 -2.40 1.24 15.50
C VAL A 42 -1.17 1.74 14.75
N ARG A 43 -0.59 2.87 15.15
CA ARG A 43 0.62 3.40 14.53
C ARG A 43 1.78 2.38 14.64
N ASP A 44 2.02 1.81 15.81
CA ASP A 44 3.09 0.84 16.05
C ASP A 44 2.99 -0.38 15.12
N ASN A 45 1.78 -0.89 14.84
CA ASN A 45 1.57 -1.97 13.87
C ASN A 45 2.13 -1.63 12.49
N PHE A 46 2.00 -0.38 12.05
CA PHE A 46 2.46 0.05 10.72
C PHE A 46 3.89 0.59 10.70
N LEU A 47 4.62 0.61 11.82
CA LEU A 47 6.02 1.07 11.87
C LEU A 47 7.05 -0.03 11.68
N GLU A 48 6.61 -1.29 11.67
CA GLU A 48 7.50 -2.45 11.64
C GLU A 48 6.98 -3.52 10.67
N GLN A 49 7.86 -4.46 10.35
CA GLN A 49 7.63 -5.50 9.34
C GLN A 49 7.85 -6.92 9.89
N TYR A 50 8.10 -7.05 11.19
CA TYR A 50 8.33 -8.31 11.85
C TYR A 50 7.06 -9.18 11.86
N HIS A 51 5.88 -8.59 12.07
CA HIS A 51 4.61 -9.33 12.04
C HIS A 51 4.27 -9.89 10.66
N VAL A 52 4.78 -9.26 9.59
CA VAL A 52 4.30 -9.43 8.22
C VAL A 52 4.32 -10.89 7.77
N ASP A 53 5.43 -11.59 8.03
CA ASP A 53 5.59 -13.00 7.65
C ASP A 53 4.61 -13.94 8.38
N PHE A 54 4.04 -13.50 9.51
CA PHE A 54 3.16 -14.32 10.35
C PHE A 54 1.68 -14.09 10.08
N ILE A 55 1.28 -12.92 9.61
CA ILE A 55 -0.14 -12.57 9.40
C ILE A 55 -0.51 -12.30 7.93
N HIS A 56 0.47 -12.07 7.05
CA HIS A 56 0.26 -11.81 5.62
C HIS A 56 0.88 -12.92 4.75
N PRO A 57 0.30 -14.14 4.72
CA PRO A 57 0.89 -15.29 4.02
C PRO A 57 1.16 -15.02 2.53
N GLN A 58 0.40 -14.12 1.90
CA GLN A 58 0.61 -13.71 0.52
C GLN A 58 2.02 -13.13 0.27
N HIS A 59 2.60 -12.41 1.24
CA HIS A 59 3.87 -11.69 1.06
C HIS A 59 5.06 -12.59 0.78
N ALA A 60 5.07 -13.82 1.31
CA ALA A 60 6.15 -14.79 1.11
C ALA A 60 6.51 -15.01 -0.37
N SER A 61 5.54 -14.85 -1.27
CA SER A 61 5.68 -15.14 -2.70
C SER A 61 5.77 -13.93 -3.62
N ILE A 62 5.59 -12.70 -3.11
CA ILE A 62 5.48 -11.49 -3.95
C ILE A 62 6.34 -10.31 -3.52
N VAL A 63 6.82 -10.29 -2.29
CA VAL A 63 7.67 -9.22 -1.76
C VAL A 63 8.78 -9.79 -0.87
N ASP A 64 9.93 -9.13 -0.82
CA ASP A 64 11.01 -9.50 0.11
C ASP A 64 11.03 -8.59 1.35
N CYS A 65 10.21 -8.96 2.34
CA CYS A 65 10.14 -8.25 3.61
C CYS A 65 11.40 -8.47 4.47
N HIS A 66 12.11 -9.60 4.30
CA HIS A 66 13.28 -9.91 5.12
C HIS A 66 14.44 -8.96 4.84
N ASN A 67 14.69 -8.64 3.57
CA ASN A 67 15.72 -7.70 3.14
C ASN A 67 15.20 -6.28 2.92
N SER A 68 14.06 -5.94 3.54
CA SER A 68 13.54 -4.59 3.47
C SER A 68 14.53 -3.57 4.06
N VAL A 69 14.59 -2.39 3.43
CA VAL A 69 15.47 -1.31 3.88
C VAL A 69 14.62 -0.27 4.61
N ASN A 70 15.01 0.04 5.84
CA ASN A 70 14.39 1.08 6.65
C ASN A 70 15.31 2.29 6.73
N GLU A 71 14.77 3.45 6.38
CA GLU A 71 15.47 4.73 6.44
C GLU A 71 14.75 5.67 7.40
N MET A 72 15.52 6.37 8.24
CA MET A 72 15.00 7.37 9.17
C MET A 72 15.30 8.76 8.64
N PHE A 73 14.36 9.67 8.82
CA PHE A 73 14.50 11.08 8.47
C PHE A 73 14.36 11.94 9.75
N PRO A 74 14.73 13.23 9.69
CA PRO A 74 14.47 14.16 10.78
C PRO A 74 13.00 14.18 11.23
N TYR A 75 12.78 14.63 12.46
CA TYR A 75 11.44 14.81 13.06
C TYR A 75 10.59 13.53 13.22
N GLY A 76 11.23 12.36 13.15
CA GLY A 76 10.60 11.07 13.45
C GLY A 76 9.92 10.42 12.25
N HIS A 77 10.12 10.93 11.03
CA HIS A 77 9.65 10.27 9.81
C HIS A 77 10.51 9.06 9.47
N SER A 78 9.93 8.07 8.80
CA SER A 78 10.67 6.91 8.28
C SER A 78 10.15 6.47 6.91
N CYS A 79 10.94 5.65 6.22
CA CYS A 79 10.53 4.95 5.02
C CYS A 79 10.99 3.49 5.07
N SER A 80 10.06 2.56 4.84
CA SER A 80 10.34 1.15 4.60
C SER A 80 10.20 0.86 3.11
N MET A 81 11.27 0.33 2.51
CA MET A 81 11.32 -0.06 1.09
C MET A 81 11.34 -1.58 0.98
N VAL A 82 10.32 -2.14 0.34
CA VAL A 82 10.16 -3.59 0.18
C VAL A 82 10.20 -3.94 -1.29
N GLN A 83 11.16 -4.78 -1.67
CA GLN A 83 11.27 -5.23 -3.06
C GLN A 83 10.05 -6.05 -3.45
N GLY A 84 9.37 -5.68 -4.53
CA GLY A 84 8.21 -6.41 -5.04
C GLY A 84 8.50 -7.26 -6.28
N SER A 85 7.53 -8.08 -6.66
CA SER A 85 7.65 -9.04 -7.78
C SER A 85 8.83 -10.01 -7.63
N ILE A 86 9.17 -10.35 -6.38
CA ILE A 86 10.24 -11.27 -6.01
C ILE A 86 9.75 -12.16 -4.86
N THR A 87 10.36 -13.33 -4.70
CA THR A 87 10.12 -14.20 -3.53
C THR A 87 10.89 -13.69 -2.33
N ASN A 88 10.27 -13.70 -1.15
CA ASN A 88 10.95 -13.36 0.10
C ASN A 88 12.15 -14.28 0.32
N SER A 89 13.31 -13.71 0.67
CA SER A 89 14.56 -14.45 0.72
C SER A 89 14.62 -15.52 1.82
N ARG A 90 13.66 -15.53 2.75
CA ARG A 90 13.49 -16.61 3.75
C ARG A 90 12.98 -17.92 3.14
N TYR A 91 12.42 -17.88 1.93
CA TYR A 91 11.78 -19.02 1.29
C TYR A 91 12.48 -19.37 -0.02
N PRO A 92 12.45 -20.65 -0.44
CA PRO A 92 12.95 -21.02 -1.75
C PRO A 92 12.09 -20.37 -2.84
N VAL A 93 12.76 -19.89 -3.89
CA VAL A 93 12.09 -19.40 -5.10
C VAL A 93 11.24 -20.53 -5.68
N PRO A 94 9.92 -20.35 -5.86
CA PRO A 94 9.05 -21.40 -6.38
C PRO A 94 9.37 -21.70 -7.85
N GLU A 95 9.10 -22.93 -8.26
CA GLU A 95 9.30 -23.34 -9.66
C GLU A 95 8.24 -22.69 -10.57
N GLU A 96 7.01 -22.56 -10.09
CA GLU A 96 5.89 -21.97 -10.84
C GLU A 96 5.60 -20.54 -10.37
N VAL A 97 5.03 -19.73 -11.28
CA VAL A 97 4.68 -18.34 -10.97
C VAL A 97 3.60 -18.30 -9.89
N PRO A 98 3.81 -17.58 -8.77
CA PRO A 98 2.77 -17.37 -7.76
C PRO A 98 1.52 -16.72 -8.34
N ASP A 99 0.34 -17.15 -7.87
CA ASP A 99 -0.96 -16.67 -8.38
C ASP A 99 -1.09 -15.14 -8.36
N PHE A 100 -0.54 -14.49 -7.33
CA PHE A 100 -0.55 -13.03 -7.18
C PHE A 100 0.26 -12.29 -8.26
N LEU A 101 1.24 -12.92 -8.91
CA LEU A 101 2.04 -12.32 -9.99
C LEU A 101 1.44 -12.57 -11.38
N ILE A 102 0.51 -13.52 -11.51
CA ILE A 102 -0.12 -13.87 -12.79
C ILE A 102 -0.82 -12.67 -13.44
N PRO A 103 -1.66 -11.87 -12.73
CA PRO A 103 -2.30 -10.70 -13.31
C PRO A 103 -1.28 -9.70 -13.87
N SER A 104 -0.18 -9.47 -13.14
CA SER A 104 0.88 -8.55 -13.53
C SER A 104 1.60 -8.97 -14.82
N LEU A 105 1.92 -10.26 -14.94
CA LEU A 105 2.52 -10.81 -16.16
C LEU A 105 1.55 -10.71 -17.35
N LYS A 106 0.30 -11.14 -17.17
CA LYS A 106 -0.72 -11.06 -18.22
C LYS A 106 -0.98 -9.63 -18.66
N GLY A 107 -1.02 -8.69 -17.71
CA GLY A 107 -1.24 -7.26 -17.95
C GLY A 107 -0.18 -6.61 -18.83
N VAL A 108 1.04 -7.15 -18.85
CA VAL A 108 2.12 -6.70 -19.75
C VAL A 108 2.29 -7.60 -20.99
N GLY A 109 1.32 -8.48 -21.26
CA GLY A 109 1.32 -9.39 -22.40
C GLY A 109 2.33 -10.54 -22.29
N LEU A 110 2.67 -10.96 -21.07
CA LEU A 110 3.52 -12.13 -20.81
C LEU A 110 2.68 -13.34 -20.43
N ASN A 111 3.12 -14.53 -20.84
CA ASN A 111 2.51 -15.79 -20.47
C ASN A 111 3.19 -16.35 -19.21
N PRO A 112 2.50 -16.47 -18.06
CA PRO A 112 3.10 -17.00 -16.83
C PRO A 112 3.75 -18.37 -16.98
N LYS A 113 3.25 -19.22 -17.90
CA LYS A 113 3.80 -20.57 -18.13
C LYS A 113 5.24 -20.54 -18.65
N GLU A 114 5.67 -19.44 -19.28
CA GLU A 114 7.04 -19.30 -19.81
C GLU A 114 8.08 -19.03 -18.70
N PHE A 115 7.63 -18.74 -17.48
CA PHE A 115 8.47 -18.42 -16.33
C PHE A 115 8.67 -19.62 -15.38
N LYS A 116 8.25 -20.82 -15.77
CA LYS A 116 8.56 -22.03 -15.00
C LYS A 116 10.07 -22.20 -14.87
N GLY A 117 10.57 -22.26 -13.63
CA GLY A 117 11.99 -22.29 -13.29
C GLY A 117 12.73 -20.94 -13.43
N LYS A 118 12.01 -19.85 -13.74
CA LYS A 118 12.57 -18.50 -14.00
C LYS A 118 11.88 -17.40 -13.20
N VAL A 119 11.23 -17.75 -12.07
CA VAL A 119 10.48 -16.80 -11.24
C VAL A 119 11.35 -15.62 -10.78
N GLY A 120 12.63 -15.85 -10.48
CA GLY A 120 13.57 -14.78 -10.11
C GLY A 120 13.82 -13.72 -11.18
N GLU A 121 13.52 -14.00 -12.46
CA GLU A 121 13.70 -13.05 -13.57
C GLU A 121 12.52 -12.08 -13.73
N ILE A 122 11.37 -12.38 -13.11
CA ILE A 122 10.09 -11.68 -13.32
C ILE A 122 10.23 -10.18 -13.04
N ARG A 123 10.83 -9.81 -11.90
CA ARG A 123 11.00 -8.41 -11.48
C ARG A 123 11.61 -7.53 -12.58
N GLN A 124 12.78 -7.92 -13.09
CA GLN A 124 13.50 -7.13 -14.08
C GLN A 124 12.76 -7.08 -15.42
N ILE A 125 12.09 -8.17 -15.79
CA ILE A 125 11.29 -8.24 -17.02
C ILE A 125 10.06 -7.34 -16.92
N LEU A 126 9.37 -7.33 -15.77
CA LEU A 126 8.23 -6.45 -15.51
C LEU A 126 8.62 -4.97 -15.59
N GLN A 127 9.74 -4.57 -14.98
CA GLN A 127 10.24 -3.20 -15.04
C GLN A 127 10.45 -2.73 -16.49
N LYS A 128 11.14 -3.53 -17.31
CA LYS A 128 11.39 -3.24 -18.72
C LYS A 128 10.10 -3.17 -19.53
N LYS A 129 9.17 -4.10 -19.29
CA LYS A 129 7.87 -4.16 -19.99
C LYS A 129 6.98 -2.98 -19.64
N LYS A 130 6.85 -2.62 -18.36
CA LYS A 130 6.08 -1.45 -17.91
C LYS A 130 6.61 -0.16 -18.57
N ARG A 131 7.93 0.07 -18.58
CA ARG A 131 8.53 1.22 -19.27
C ARG A 131 8.17 1.28 -20.75
N LYS A 132 8.31 0.15 -21.46
CA LYS A 132 7.99 0.09 -22.90
C LYS A 132 6.51 0.36 -23.16
N LEU A 133 5.63 -0.39 -22.51
CA LEU A 133 4.19 -0.33 -22.76
C LEU A 133 3.59 0.98 -22.26
N GLY A 134 4.04 1.49 -21.12
CA GLY A 134 3.58 2.77 -20.56
C GLY A 134 3.78 3.92 -21.53
N LYS A 135 4.95 4.00 -22.16
CA LYS A 135 5.24 4.99 -23.22
C LYS A 135 4.30 4.88 -24.42
N GLU A 136 3.81 3.68 -24.74
CA GLU A 136 2.89 3.44 -25.86
C GLU A 136 1.44 3.82 -25.53
N ILE A 137 1.01 3.73 -24.26
CA ILE A 137 -0.40 3.91 -23.86
C ILE A 137 -0.68 5.20 -23.07
N GLY A 138 0.35 5.92 -22.61
CA GLY A 138 0.20 7.28 -22.06
C GLY A 138 0.68 7.48 -20.62
N PHE A 139 1.30 6.48 -19.99
CA PHE A 139 1.91 6.63 -18.66
C PHE A 139 3.43 6.43 -18.75
N ASP A 140 4.18 7.53 -18.68
CA ASP A 140 5.64 7.50 -18.77
C ASP A 140 6.27 7.11 -17.44
N TYR A 141 7.03 6.02 -17.44
CA TYR A 141 7.77 5.56 -16.27
C TYR A 141 9.19 6.15 -16.18
N SER A 142 9.60 7.03 -17.11
CA SER A 142 10.99 7.48 -17.25
C SER A 142 11.57 8.16 -16.00
N GLU A 143 10.73 8.84 -15.21
CA GLU A 143 11.14 9.52 -13.97
C GLU A 143 11.34 8.54 -12.80
N PHE A 144 10.76 7.34 -12.88
CA PHE A 144 10.93 6.32 -11.85
C PHE A 144 12.25 5.59 -11.99
N ASN A 145 12.93 5.35 -10.87
CA ASN A 145 13.93 4.28 -10.81
C ASN A 145 13.25 2.90 -10.84
N ASP A 146 14.02 1.84 -11.09
CA ASP A 146 13.47 0.49 -11.23
C ASP A 146 12.74 0.00 -9.97
N GLY A 147 13.21 0.40 -8.78
CA GLY A 147 12.54 0.12 -7.53
C GLY A 147 11.15 0.75 -7.47
N GLN A 148 11.01 2.03 -7.82
CA GLN A 148 9.71 2.72 -7.80
C GLN A 148 8.65 2.11 -8.73
N ILE A 149 9.04 1.30 -9.73
CA ILE A 149 8.13 0.62 -10.66
C ILE A 149 7.52 -0.66 -10.07
N THR A 150 8.24 -1.35 -9.19
CA THR A 150 7.87 -2.68 -8.70
C THR A 150 7.80 -2.82 -7.18
N ASP A 151 8.40 -1.90 -6.44
CA ASP A 151 8.55 -1.96 -4.99
C ASP A 151 7.37 -1.31 -4.30
N VAL A 152 7.21 -1.69 -3.04
CA VAL A 152 6.30 -1.01 -2.12
C VAL A 152 7.15 -0.09 -1.26
N TRP A 153 6.83 1.20 -1.33
CA TRP A 153 7.44 2.22 -0.49
C TRP A 153 6.42 2.65 0.54
N GLN A 154 6.73 2.44 1.82
CA GLN A 154 5.87 2.88 2.92
C GLN A 154 6.55 4.03 3.66
N TYR A 155 5.97 5.21 3.65
CA TYR A 155 6.45 6.35 4.44
C TYR A 155 5.60 6.50 5.71
N ASP A 156 6.24 6.67 6.86
CA ASP A 156 5.61 7.21 8.07
C ASP A 156 5.95 8.69 8.17
N ILE A 157 4.94 9.53 7.98
CA ILE A 157 4.99 10.96 8.25
C ILE A 157 4.42 11.17 9.65
N PHE A 158 5.32 11.17 10.63
CA PHE A 158 5.04 11.58 12.01
C PHE A 158 4.08 12.79 12.08
N PRO A 159 3.05 12.77 12.95
CA PRO A 159 2.85 11.77 14.00
C PRO A 159 2.07 10.52 13.60
N ASN A 160 1.29 10.54 12.51
CA ASN A 160 0.29 9.50 12.30
C ASN A 160 -0.18 9.32 10.85
N THR A 161 0.58 9.82 9.86
CA THR A 161 0.21 9.66 8.45
C THR A 161 1.13 8.66 7.77
N PHE A 162 0.59 7.55 7.32
CA PHE A 162 1.28 6.58 6.49
C PHE A 162 0.95 6.81 5.02
N MET A 163 1.94 6.54 4.16
CA MET A 163 1.77 6.50 2.73
C MET A 163 2.31 5.18 2.18
N THR A 164 1.45 4.36 1.57
CA THR A 164 1.90 3.17 0.83
C THR A 164 1.83 3.46 -0.66
N ILE A 165 2.96 3.32 -1.33
CA ILE A 165 3.18 3.89 -2.65
C ILE A 165 3.68 2.81 -3.59
N GLN A 166 3.00 2.70 -4.72
CA GLN A 166 3.43 2.01 -5.94
C GLN A 166 3.39 3.02 -7.10
N ALA A 167 3.97 2.71 -8.25
CA ALA A 167 4.01 3.64 -9.38
C ALA A 167 2.60 4.10 -9.83
N GLU A 168 1.60 3.23 -9.75
CA GLU A 168 0.25 3.46 -10.28
C GLU A 168 -0.82 3.75 -9.21
N GLU A 169 -0.44 3.72 -7.93
CA GLU A 169 -1.37 3.80 -6.80
C GLU A 169 -0.71 4.37 -5.53
N LEU A 170 -1.45 5.22 -4.83
CA LEU A 170 -1.08 5.80 -3.55
C LEU A 170 -2.18 5.53 -2.53
N TRP A 171 -1.82 4.99 -1.37
CA TRP A 171 -2.66 5.01 -0.19
C TRP A 171 -2.13 6.04 0.78
N ILE A 172 -3.00 6.91 1.29
CA ILE A 172 -2.72 7.75 2.45
C ILE A 172 -3.61 7.23 3.57
N TYR A 173 -3.06 6.90 4.73
CA TYR A 173 -3.86 6.36 5.82
C TYR A 173 -3.26 6.64 7.18
N GLY A 174 -4.06 6.55 8.23
CA GLY A 174 -3.55 6.81 9.56
C GLY A 174 -4.61 6.76 10.65
N PRO A 175 -4.19 6.47 11.90
CA PRO A 175 -5.07 6.52 13.05
C PRO A 175 -5.21 7.95 13.59
N SER A 176 -6.42 8.36 13.95
CA SER A 176 -6.71 9.59 14.67
C SER A 176 -7.25 9.26 16.07
N PRO A 177 -6.71 9.88 17.15
CA PRO A 177 -7.20 9.63 18.51
C PRO A 177 -8.69 9.94 18.64
N HIS A 178 -9.40 9.14 19.42
CA HIS A 178 -10.72 9.53 19.90
C HIS A 178 -10.59 10.70 20.88
N SER A 179 -11.55 11.64 20.86
CA SER A 179 -11.47 12.90 21.61
C SER A 179 -11.50 12.73 23.13
N PHE A 180 -12.09 11.65 23.64
CA PHE A 180 -12.32 11.45 25.07
C PHE A 180 -11.95 10.06 25.59
N ASP A 181 -11.56 9.12 24.71
CA ASP A 181 -11.29 7.75 25.10
C ASP A 181 -9.92 7.33 24.57
N PRO A 182 -8.90 7.19 25.43
CA PRO A 182 -7.57 6.81 24.98
C PRO A 182 -7.52 5.38 24.42
N ASN A 183 -8.56 4.56 24.60
CA ASN A 183 -8.61 3.20 24.06
C ASN A 183 -9.37 3.12 22.75
N LYS A 184 -9.64 4.26 22.11
CA LYS A 184 -10.34 4.31 20.82
C LYS A 184 -9.62 5.20 19.84
N CYS A 185 -9.72 4.85 18.57
CA CYS A 185 -9.30 5.67 17.46
C CYS A 185 -10.14 5.40 16.22
N SER A 186 -10.14 6.35 15.30
CA SER A 186 -10.56 6.09 13.92
C SER A 186 -9.32 5.82 13.06
N PHE A 187 -9.42 4.88 12.13
CA PHE A 187 -8.38 4.61 11.14
C PHE A 187 -8.93 4.93 9.76
N THR A 188 -8.38 5.96 9.12
CA THR A 188 -8.88 6.48 7.83
C THR A 188 -7.90 6.16 6.72
N LYS A 189 -8.41 5.80 5.55
CA LYS A 189 -7.63 5.54 4.33
C LYS A 189 -8.26 6.26 3.14
N TRP A 190 -7.40 6.90 2.36
CA TRP A 190 -7.67 7.41 1.03
C TRP A 190 -6.90 6.57 0.01
N THR A 191 -7.58 6.07 -1.02
CA THR A 191 -6.95 5.39 -2.15
C THR A 191 -6.97 6.32 -3.35
N LEU A 192 -5.79 6.64 -3.86
CA LEU A 192 -5.57 7.44 -5.06
C LEU A 192 -4.92 6.58 -6.14
N GLN A 193 -5.35 6.77 -7.38
CA GLN A 193 -4.91 5.95 -8.51
C GLN A 193 -4.61 6.79 -9.73
N VAL A 194 -3.60 6.40 -10.50
CA VAL A 194 -3.43 6.88 -11.87
C VAL A 194 -4.65 6.48 -12.69
N ARG A 195 -5.08 7.36 -13.59
CA ARG A 195 -6.25 7.14 -14.43
C ARG A 195 -6.09 5.88 -15.29
N ASP A 196 -7.15 5.09 -15.36
CA ASP A 196 -7.14 3.83 -16.09
C ASP A 196 -6.92 4.01 -17.61
N ASP A 197 -7.33 5.15 -18.19
CA ASP A 197 -7.11 5.44 -19.61
C ASP A 197 -5.63 5.64 -19.98
N LEU A 198 -4.76 5.85 -19.00
CA LEU A 198 -3.30 5.92 -19.17
C LEU A 198 -2.60 4.58 -18.93
N LEU A 199 -3.30 3.58 -18.38
CA LEU A 199 -2.70 2.32 -17.91
C LEU A 199 -3.32 1.06 -18.53
N ILE A 200 -4.52 1.16 -19.09
CA ILE A 200 -5.30 0.02 -19.57
C ILE A 200 -5.70 0.23 -21.04
N ASP A 201 -5.19 -0.64 -21.91
CA ASP A 201 -5.63 -0.75 -23.30
C ASP A 201 -6.36 -2.09 -23.49
N LYS A 202 -7.68 -2.05 -23.39
CA LYS A 202 -8.54 -3.23 -23.54
C LYS A 202 -8.46 -3.86 -24.94
N LYS A 203 -8.18 -3.08 -25.99
CA LYS A 203 -8.07 -3.62 -27.36
C LYS A 203 -6.80 -4.46 -27.52
N ARG A 204 -5.73 -4.04 -26.87
CA ARG A 204 -4.44 -4.75 -26.88
C ARG A 204 -4.29 -5.76 -25.73
N GLY A 205 -5.24 -5.81 -24.80
CA GLY A 205 -5.19 -6.66 -23.60
C GLY A 205 -4.13 -6.20 -22.58
N ILE A 206 -3.72 -4.93 -22.62
CA ILE A 206 -2.71 -4.37 -21.71
C ILE A 206 -3.41 -3.83 -20.46
N ASN A 207 -2.86 -4.15 -19.30
CA ASN A 207 -3.24 -3.59 -18.01
C ASN A 207 -2.00 -3.44 -17.12
N LEU A 208 -1.44 -2.23 -17.08
CA LEU A 208 -0.24 -1.94 -16.27
C LEU A 208 -0.57 -1.66 -14.80
N ALA A 209 -1.84 -1.40 -14.50
CA ALA A 209 -2.33 -1.05 -13.17
C ALA A 209 -2.46 -2.27 -12.25
N ASN A 210 -2.38 -3.49 -12.80
CA ASN A 210 -2.60 -4.76 -12.10
C ASN A 210 -3.95 -4.86 -11.36
N ARG A 211 -4.91 -3.99 -11.69
CA ARG A 211 -6.28 -3.96 -11.17
C ARG A 211 -7.26 -4.21 -12.30
N TRP A 212 -8.03 -5.29 -12.19
CA TRP A 212 -9.15 -5.62 -13.08
C TRP A 212 -10.50 -5.49 -12.37
N ASP A 213 -10.54 -4.88 -11.19
CA ASP A 213 -11.78 -4.75 -10.47
C ASP A 213 -12.65 -3.65 -11.11
N ASP A 214 -13.90 -4.01 -11.43
CA ASP A 214 -14.88 -3.07 -11.99
C ASP A 214 -15.22 -1.95 -10.99
N SER A 215 -14.92 -2.14 -9.70
CA SER A 215 -15.19 -1.14 -8.66
C SER A 215 -14.36 0.12 -8.86
N SER A 216 -13.06 -0.03 -9.09
CA SER A 216 -12.08 1.01 -9.38
C SER A 216 -12.45 1.78 -10.64
N ALA A 217 -12.69 1.06 -11.74
CA ALA A 217 -13.08 1.67 -13.02
C ALA A 217 -14.39 2.47 -12.89
N ASN A 218 -15.37 1.94 -12.15
CA ASN A 218 -16.62 2.64 -11.88
C ASN A 218 -16.42 3.88 -11.00
N SER A 219 -15.59 3.80 -9.96
CA SER A 219 -15.26 4.94 -9.10
C SER A 219 -14.53 6.05 -9.86
N GLN A 220 -13.56 5.72 -10.70
CA GLN A 220 -12.90 6.70 -11.56
C GLN A 220 -13.88 7.33 -12.55
N LYS A 221 -14.77 6.55 -13.18
CA LYS A 221 -15.80 7.08 -14.07
C LYS A 221 -16.74 8.05 -13.35
N LYS A 222 -17.16 7.74 -12.12
CA LYS A 222 -17.98 8.66 -11.30
C LYS A 222 -17.23 9.95 -11.00
N LEU A 223 -15.96 9.85 -10.59
CA LEU A 223 -15.13 11.01 -10.27
C LEU A 223 -14.89 11.92 -11.46
N LEU A 224 -14.63 11.35 -12.64
CA LEU A 224 -14.48 12.11 -13.90
C LEU A 224 -15.77 12.84 -14.31
N ASN A 225 -16.93 12.40 -13.83
CA ASN A 225 -18.21 13.09 -13.97
C ASN A 225 -18.53 14.03 -12.77
N GLY A 226 -17.54 14.35 -11.95
CA GLY A 226 -17.67 15.26 -10.81
C GLY A 226 -18.23 14.63 -9.53
N ILE A 227 -18.45 13.31 -9.50
CA ILE A 227 -19.00 12.60 -8.33
C ILE A 227 -17.86 12.02 -7.51
N ARG A 228 -17.52 12.65 -6.39
CA ARG A 228 -16.52 12.16 -5.44
C ARG A 228 -16.99 10.85 -4.77
N PRO A 229 -16.09 9.89 -4.45
CA PRO A 229 -16.47 8.77 -3.60
C PRO A 229 -17.04 9.25 -2.26
N GLU A 230 -18.06 8.53 -1.79
CA GLU A 230 -18.61 8.75 -0.45
C GLU A 230 -17.56 8.43 0.61
N HIS A 231 -17.67 9.11 1.76
CA HIS A 231 -16.90 8.75 2.93
C HIS A 231 -17.60 7.59 3.62
N GLU A 232 -17.07 6.40 3.43
CA GLU A 232 -17.63 5.18 4.03
C GLU A 232 -17.05 4.98 5.43
N ILE A 233 -17.92 4.82 6.43
CA ILE A 233 -17.52 4.63 7.83
C ILE A 233 -18.08 3.31 8.32
N TYR A 234 -17.20 2.47 8.87
CA TYR A 234 -17.53 1.12 9.30
C TYR A 234 -17.03 0.83 10.71
N ARG A 235 -17.56 -0.25 11.29
CA ARG A 235 -17.01 -0.84 12.51
C ARG A 235 -16.03 -1.96 12.14
N ARG A 236 -15.15 -2.33 13.08
CA ARG A 236 -14.25 -3.47 12.91
C ARG A 236 -15.02 -4.74 12.52
N GLU A 237 -16.19 -4.99 13.11
CA GLU A 237 -16.99 -6.20 12.83
C GLU A 237 -17.46 -6.27 11.37
N ASP A 238 -17.68 -5.13 10.71
CA ASP A 238 -18.03 -5.14 9.29
C ASP A 238 -16.83 -5.57 8.41
N ILE A 239 -15.60 -5.30 8.85
CA ILE A 239 -14.37 -5.80 8.19
C ILE A 239 -14.20 -7.30 8.45
N LEU A 240 -14.33 -7.74 9.70
CA LEU A 240 -14.15 -9.15 10.08
C LEU A 240 -15.18 -10.09 9.43
N SER A 241 -16.40 -9.59 9.20
CA SER A 241 -17.44 -10.35 8.52
C SER A 241 -17.28 -10.38 6.99
N GLY A 242 -16.31 -9.63 6.44
CA GLY A 242 -16.11 -9.49 5.00
C GLY A 242 -17.16 -8.63 4.29
N LYS A 243 -18.04 -7.95 5.04
CA LYS A 243 -19.05 -7.05 4.49
C LYS A 243 -18.41 -5.83 3.83
N TYR A 244 -17.33 -5.32 4.42
CA TYR A 244 -16.48 -4.30 3.82
C TYR A 244 -15.01 -4.72 3.90
N SER A 245 -14.19 -4.10 3.07
CA SER A 245 -12.75 -4.33 3.02
C SER A 245 -12.01 -3.01 2.82
N MET A 246 -10.91 -2.84 3.55
CA MET A 246 -9.91 -1.79 3.36
C MET A 246 -8.71 -2.26 2.53
N THR A 247 -8.77 -3.49 1.98
CA THR A 247 -7.77 -4.33 1.29
C THR A 247 -7.30 -5.52 2.15
N PRO A 248 -6.99 -6.68 1.54
CA PRO A 248 -6.70 -7.90 2.29
C PRO A 248 -5.62 -7.76 3.37
N THR A 249 -4.51 -7.07 3.08
CA THR A 249 -3.42 -6.87 4.05
C THR A 249 -3.88 -6.00 5.23
N ILE A 250 -4.55 -4.87 4.98
CA ILE A 250 -5.06 -3.99 6.05
C ILE A 250 -6.17 -4.67 6.86
N ASP A 251 -7.02 -5.47 6.22
CA ASP A 251 -8.08 -6.21 6.94
C ASP A 251 -7.48 -7.23 7.91
N GLN A 252 -6.36 -7.88 7.53
CA GLN A 252 -5.60 -8.77 8.40
C GLN A 252 -4.95 -8.01 9.57
N ASP A 253 -4.47 -6.78 9.38
CA ASP A 253 -3.99 -5.93 10.48
C ASP A 253 -5.13 -5.60 11.47
N ILE A 254 -6.26 -5.11 10.94
CA ILE A 254 -7.47 -4.74 11.72
C ILE A 254 -7.98 -5.91 12.56
N GLN A 255 -7.78 -7.14 12.09
CA GLN A 255 -8.12 -8.33 12.85
C GLN A 255 -7.44 -8.38 14.22
N TYR A 256 -6.21 -7.88 14.38
CA TYR A 256 -5.46 -8.02 15.63
C TYR A 256 -5.42 -6.74 16.49
N LEU A 257 -5.68 -5.56 15.92
CA LEU A 257 -5.48 -4.27 16.62
C LEU A 257 -6.22 -4.13 17.97
N ASN A 258 -7.49 -4.54 18.05
CA ASN A 258 -8.25 -4.50 19.32
C ASN A 258 -7.69 -5.49 20.35
N ASP A 259 -7.18 -6.64 19.90
CA ASP A 259 -6.64 -7.67 20.78
C ASP A 259 -5.25 -7.26 21.30
N MET A 260 -4.45 -6.59 20.46
CA MET A 260 -3.20 -5.94 20.88
C MET A 260 -3.47 -4.91 21.98
N GLN A 261 -4.48 -4.04 21.80
CA GLN A 261 -4.87 -3.08 22.84
C GLN A 261 -5.31 -3.78 24.12
N SER A 262 -6.09 -4.85 24.01
CA SER A 262 -6.53 -5.65 25.16
C SER A 262 -5.34 -6.27 25.89
N GLY A 263 -4.30 -6.70 25.16
CA GLY A 263 -3.04 -7.19 25.70
C GLY A 263 -2.30 -6.14 26.53
N LEU A 264 -2.31 -4.87 26.11
CA LEU A 264 -1.71 -3.75 26.85
C LEU A 264 -2.44 -3.45 28.18
N HIS A 265 -3.71 -3.85 28.31
CA HIS A 265 -4.49 -3.79 29.56
C HIS A 265 -4.44 -5.09 30.36
N SER A 266 -3.67 -6.08 29.91
CA SER A 266 -3.57 -7.35 30.62
C SER A 266 -2.85 -7.19 31.96
N ARG A 267 -3.03 -8.19 32.84
CA ARG A 267 -2.43 -8.23 34.19
C ARG A 267 -0.88 -8.13 34.18
N GLY A 268 -0.25 -8.36 33.03
CA GLY A 268 1.20 -8.24 32.85
C GLY A 268 1.71 -6.80 32.87
N PHE A 269 0.87 -5.82 32.53
CA PHE A 269 1.22 -4.40 32.51
C PHE A 269 0.59 -3.69 33.72
N LYS A 270 1.42 -3.38 34.72
CA LYS A 270 0.95 -2.79 35.99
C LYS A 270 0.97 -1.26 35.99
N THR A 271 1.79 -0.64 35.16
CA THR A 271 1.99 0.81 35.05
C THR A 271 2.40 1.17 33.63
N ALA A 272 1.92 2.30 33.11
CA ALA A 272 2.55 2.94 31.96
C ALA A 272 3.90 3.50 32.41
N VAL A 273 4.99 3.14 31.72
CA VAL A 273 6.34 3.68 31.96
C VAL A 273 6.51 4.93 31.12
#